data_AF-A0A840KD27-F1
#
_entry.id   AF-A0A840KD27-F1
#
_cell.length_a   1.000
_cell.length_b   1.000
_cell.length_c   1.000
_cell.angle_alpha   90.00
_cell.angle_beta   90.00
_cell.angle_gamma   90.00
#
_symmetry.space_group_name_H-M   'P 1'
#
loop_
_entity.id
_entity.type
_entity.pdbx_description
1 polymer ?
#
loop_
_entity_poly.entity_id
_entity_poly.type
_entity_poly.pdbx_seq_one_letter_code
_entity_poly.pdbx_strand_id
1 'polypeptide(L)'
;MEFEGINLGFLWHDINDKILDAPNPFDEKWRDDKIKYRHFNKTGPIEKVLQLLIIAYKDDSPRDFFYIGKNGDAIYKDNKTVQLKEHLIRTDIEKITETKKDQNGLEIYVERFFEFTGTHNFTNMVEKTLKGKVFTKSLEGSKTIFKVNDSPIDSIELTPKSFKLKINDQIYKYKY
;
A
#
# COMPACT_ATOMS: atom_id res chain seq x y z
N MET A 1 -15.52 -3.75 4.70
CA MET A 1 -14.64 -4.77 4.06
C MET A 1 -13.73 -5.29 5.15
N GLU A 2 -13.62 -6.60 5.32
CA GLU A 2 -12.78 -7.21 6.36
C GLU A 2 -11.64 -8.01 5.73
N PHE A 3 -10.47 -7.98 6.37
CA PHE A 3 -9.29 -8.74 5.96
C PHE A 3 -8.55 -9.21 7.21
N GLU A 4 -8.39 -10.52 7.39
CA GLU A 4 -7.68 -11.10 8.55
C GLU A 4 -8.22 -10.58 9.90
N GLY A 5 -9.54 -10.38 10.00
CA GLY A 5 -10.21 -9.86 11.21
C GLY A 5 -10.05 -8.35 11.45
N ILE A 6 -9.64 -7.60 10.43
CA ILE A 6 -9.47 -6.15 10.45
C ILE A 6 -10.52 -5.51 9.57
N ASN A 7 -11.33 -4.60 10.11
CA ASN A 7 -12.25 -3.82 9.30
C ASN A 7 -11.49 -2.68 8.61
N LEU A 8 -11.40 -2.74 7.28
CA LEU A 8 -10.64 -1.79 6.47
C LEU A 8 -11.43 -0.50 6.14
N GLY A 9 -12.65 -0.34 6.67
CA GLY A 9 -13.50 0.81 6.37
C GLY A 9 -12.82 2.16 6.62
N PHE A 10 -11.94 2.23 7.62
CA PHE A 10 -11.17 3.44 7.94
C PHE A 10 -10.24 3.91 6.81
N LEU A 11 -9.88 3.05 5.85
CA LEU A 11 -9.06 3.43 4.69
C LEU A 11 -9.82 4.39 3.76
N TRP A 12 -11.14 4.31 3.67
CA TRP A 12 -11.93 5.11 2.72
C TRP A 12 -12.97 6.02 3.38
N HIS A 13 -13.10 5.95 4.71
CA HIS A 13 -14.04 6.76 5.47
C HIS A 13 -13.64 8.25 5.49
N ASP A 14 -14.63 9.12 5.39
CA ASP A 14 -14.46 10.58 5.39
C ASP A 14 -14.36 11.12 6.83
N ILE A 15 -13.47 12.08 7.12
CA ILE A 15 -13.20 12.61 8.49
C ILE A 15 -13.86 13.99 8.69
N ASN A 16 -14.85 14.34 7.86
CA ASN A 16 -15.48 15.66 7.91
C ASN A 16 -16.27 15.95 9.20
N ASP A 17 -16.52 14.95 10.06
CA ASP A 17 -17.21 15.11 11.34
C ASP A 17 -16.24 15.51 12.46
N LYS A 18 -15.64 16.70 12.38
CA LYS A 18 -14.91 17.28 13.52
C LYS A 18 -15.91 17.92 14.48
N ILE A 19 -15.93 17.44 15.72
CA ILE A 19 -16.72 18.02 16.81
C ILE A 19 -15.77 18.81 17.70
N LEU A 20 -16.06 20.10 17.92
CA LEU A 20 -15.30 20.94 18.85
C LEU A 20 -15.46 20.38 20.28
N ASP A 21 -14.36 20.27 21.03
CA ASP A 21 -14.32 19.79 22.42
C ASP A 21 -14.78 18.34 22.68
N ALA A 22 -14.80 17.48 21.65
CA ALA A 22 -15.02 16.04 21.81
C ALA A 22 -13.88 15.22 21.16
N PRO A 23 -13.65 13.96 21.61
CA PRO A 23 -12.77 13.05 20.89
C PRO A 23 -13.23 12.90 19.43
N ASN A 24 -12.28 12.74 18.51
CA ASN A 24 -12.59 12.57 17.10
C ASN A 24 -13.42 11.29 16.89
N PRO A 25 -14.67 11.37 16.42
CA PRO A 25 -15.53 10.19 16.20
C PRO A 25 -14.89 9.15 15.28
N PHE A 26 -14.05 9.60 14.34
CA PHE A 26 -13.26 8.71 13.51
C PHE A 26 -12.31 7.85 14.34
N ASP A 27 -11.54 8.46 15.23
CA ASP A 27 -10.57 7.74 16.03
C ASP A 27 -11.26 6.84 17.04
N GLU A 28 -12.35 7.26 17.67
CA GLU A 28 -13.14 6.40 18.56
C GLU A 28 -13.65 5.14 17.85
N LYS A 29 -14.17 5.30 16.63
CA LYS A 29 -14.70 4.18 15.85
C LYS A 29 -13.63 3.23 15.33
N TRP A 30 -12.48 3.76 14.88
CA TRP A 30 -11.52 3.00 14.09
C TRP A 30 -10.19 2.71 14.81
N ARG A 31 -10.04 3.12 16.07
CA ARG A 31 -8.79 2.95 16.85
C ARG A 31 -8.28 1.52 16.81
N ASP A 32 -9.13 0.56 17.14
CA ASP A 32 -8.72 -0.84 17.29
C ASP A 32 -8.32 -1.45 15.94
N ASP A 33 -9.10 -1.19 14.89
CA ASP A 33 -8.77 -1.65 13.54
C ASP A 33 -7.49 -1.01 13.00
N LYS A 34 -7.24 0.27 13.28
CA LYS A 34 -5.97 0.94 12.95
C LYS A 34 -4.78 0.30 13.67
N ILE A 35 -4.94 -0.07 14.94
CA ILE A 35 -3.90 -0.76 15.71
C ILE A 35 -3.63 -2.15 15.11
N LYS A 36 -4.69 -2.93 14.84
CA LYS A 36 -4.56 -4.24 14.19
C LYS A 36 -3.91 -4.15 12.82
N TYR A 37 -4.32 -3.17 11.99
CA TYR A 37 -3.75 -2.93 10.67
C TYR A 37 -2.25 -2.62 10.72
N ARG A 38 -1.84 -1.70 11.62
CA ARG A 38 -0.42 -1.38 11.80
C ARG A 38 0.39 -2.56 12.31
N HIS A 39 -0.18 -3.35 13.23
CA HIS A 39 0.46 -4.57 13.70
C HIS A 39 0.62 -5.58 12.57
N PHE A 40 -0.46 -5.83 11.80
CA PHE A 40 -0.46 -6.75 10.69
C PHE A 40 0.54 -6.40 9.59
N ASN A 41 0.65 -5.11 9.23
CA ASN A 41 1.67 -4.68 8.26
C ASN A 41 3.09 -5.02 8.73
N LYS A 42 3.35 -5.03 10.04
CA LYS A 42 4.67 -5.31 10.61
C LYS A 42 4.94 -6.81 10.75
N THR A 43 3.93 -7.61 11.12
CA THR A 43 4.13 -9.00 11.56
C THR A 43 3.47 -10.05 10.66
N GLY A 44 2.43 -9.68 9.91
CA GLY A 44 1.68 -10.60 9.04
C GLY A 44 2.53 -11.12 7.87
N PRO A 45 2.19 -12.26 7.24
CA PRO A 45 2.98 -12.80 6.12
C PRO A 45 3.09 -11.82 4.95
N ILE A 46 4.27 -11.69 4.32
CA ILE A 46 4.50 -10.71 3.23
C ILE A 46 3.47 -10.83 2.11
N GLU A 47 3.13 -12.05 1.71
CA GLU A 47 2.11 -12.28 0.69
C GLU A 47 0.79 -11.60 1.04
N LYS A 48 0.35 -11.74 2.31
CA LYS A 48 -0.90 -11.14 2.79
C LYS A 48 -0.81 -9.63 2.97
N VAL A 49 0.36 -9.10 3.34
CA VAL A 49 0.59 -7.64 3.39
C VAL A 49 0.48 -7.04 1.99
N LEU A 50 1.04 -7.70 0.97
CA LEU A 50 0.91 -7.27 -0.42
C LEU A 50 -0.53 -7.42 -0.94
N GLN A 51 -1.25 -8.49 -0.57
CA GLN A 51 -2.68 -8.63 -0.87
C GLN A 51 -3.48 -7.46 -0.30
N LEU A 52 -3.24 -7.12 0.97
CA LEU A 52 -3.88 -6.00 1.65
C LEU A 52 -3.60 -4.67 0.93
N LEU A 53 -2.36 -4.45 0.50
CA LEU A 53 -1.98 -3.26 -0.25
C LEU A 53 -2.73 -3.18 -1.60
N ILE A 54 -2.85 -4.29 -2.34
CA ILE A 54 -3.62 -4.33 -3.59
C ILE A 54 -5.11 -4.08 -3.31
N ILE A 55 -5.68 -4.71 -2.28
CA ILE A 55 -7.08 -4.50 -1.87
C ILE A 55 -7.34 -3.03 -1.55
N ALA A 56 -6.42 -2.38 -0.85
CA ALA A 56 -6.54 -0.99 -0.45
C ALA A 56 -6.67 -0.05 -1.67
N TYR A 57 -5.99 -0.34 -2.78
CA TYR A 57 -5.97 0.53 -3.96
C TYR A 57 -6.85 0.07 -5.12
N LYS A 58 -7.32 -1.19 -5.16
CA LYS A 58 -7.97 -1.73 -6.38
C LYS A 58 -9.27 -1.01 -6.75
N ASP A 59 -10.04 -0.58 -5.76
CA ASP A 59 -11.40 -0.05 -5.94
C ASP A 59 -11.50 1.46 -5.76
N ASP A 60 -10.76 2.02 -4.80
CA ASP A 60 -10.76 3.45 -4.48
C ASP A 60 -9.42 3.82 -3.84
N SER A 61 -9.09 5.11 -3.81
CA SER A 61 -7.85 5.62 -3.21
C SER A 61 -7.91 5.54 -1.68
N PRO A 62 -7.05 4.76 -1.02
CA PRO A 62 -7.05 4.64 0.42
C PRO A 62 -6.34 5.83 1.06
N ARG A 63 -6.73 6.17 2.28
CA ARG A 63 -5.87 6.89 3.21
C ARG A 63 -4.64 6.05 3.49
N ASP A 64 -3.49 6.71 3.44
CA ASP A 64 -2.26 6.00 3.67
C ASP A 64 -1.95 5.81 5.17
N PHE A 65 -2.32 4.65 5.68
CA PHE A 65 -1.92 4.19 7.01
C PHE A 65 -0.83 3.11 6.96
N PHE A 66 -0.25 2.88 5.78
CA PHE A 66 0.78 1.85 5.62
C PHE A 66 2.07 2.29 6.29
N TYR A 67 2.58 1.47 7.20
CA TYR A 67 3.81 1.78 7.93
C TYR A 67 4.48 0.50 8.40
N ILE A 68 5.74 0.33 8.00
CA ILE A 68 6.56 -0.87 8.30
C ILE A 68 8.01 -0.55 8.71
N GLY A 69 8.33 0.74 8.84
CA GLY A 69 9.61 1.21 9.36
C GLY A 69 9.72 1.05 10.88
N LYS A 70 10.96 1.06 11.38
CA LYS A 70 11.31 1.37 12.76
C LYS A 70 11.33 2.90 12.92
N ASN A 71 11.26 3.39 14.15
CA ASN A 71 11.56 4.80 14.41
C ASN A 71 13.03 5.06 13.98
N GLY A 72 13.26 5.93 13.00
CA GLY A 72 14.60 6.42 12.63
C GLY A 72 15.05 6.07 11.21
N ASP A 73 15.52 7.13 10.53
CA ASP A 73 16.28 7.25 9.28
C ASP A 73 15.68 6.59 8.02
N ALA A 74 14.88 7.40 7.32
CA ALA A 74 14.63 7.21 5.89
C ALA A 74 15.56 8.14 5.10
N ILE A 75 16.11 7.65 3.99
CA ILE A 75 16.87 8.47 3.07
C ILE A 75 15.87 9.19 2.18
N TYR A 76 15.81 10.51 2.31
CA TYR A 76 15.01 11.37 1.44
C TYR A 76 15.88 11.88 0.32
N LYS A 77 15.51 11.54 -0.92
CA LYS A 77 16.19 12.04 -2.11
C LYS A 77 15.16 12.39 -3.16
N ASP A 78 15.14 13.66 -3.56
CA ASP A 78 14.16 14.21 -4.47
C ASP A 78 12.73 13.92 -3.96
N ASN A 79 11.91 13.28 -4.79
CA ASN A 79 10.56 12.86 -4.46
C ASN A 79 10.48 11.41 -3.94
N LYS A 80 11.59 10.85 -3.45
CA LYS A 80 11.68 9.46 -3.00
C LYS A 80 12.07 9.37 -1.54
N THR A 81 11.43 8.43 -0.87
CA THR A 81 11.78 7.97 0.46
C THR A 81 12.29 6.54 0.34
N VAL A 82 13.52 6.30 0.79
CA VAL A 82 14.16 4.98 0.78
C VAL A 82 14.37 4.51 2.21
N GLN A 83 13.89 3.31 2.52
CA GLN A 83 14.14 2.63 3.80
C GLN A 83 14.89 1.34 3.54
N LEU A 84 16.05 1.19 4.18
CA LEU A 84 16.87 -0.01 4.12
C LEU A 84 16.52 -0.96 5.28
N LYS A 85 16.88 -2.23 5.13
CA LYS A 85 16.59 -3.32 6.07
C LYS A 85 16.81 -2.98 7.54
N GLU A 86 17.91 -2.31 7.86
CA GLU A 86 18.27 -1.91 9.21
C GLU A 86 17.20 -1.02 9.87
N HIS A 87 16.51 -0.21 9.06
CA HIS A 87 15.43 0.70 9.43
C HIS A 87 14.03 0.08 9.29
N LEU A 88 13.92 -1.17 8.84
CA LEU A 88 12.65 -1.88 8.69
C LEU A 88 12.37 -2.78 9.90
N ILE A 89 11.09 -2.90 10.27
CA ILE A 89 10.66 -3.88 11.27
C ILE A 89 10.67 -5.29 10.66
N ARG A 90 10.29 -5.40 9.38
CA ARG A 90 10.19 -6.69 8.70
C ARG A 90 11.56 -7.16 8.22
N THR A 91 11.87 -8.43 8.48
CA THR A 91 13.15 -9.07 8.11
C THR A 91 13.14 -9.71 6.72
N ASP A 92 11.97 -9.84 6.12
CA ASP A 92 11.73 -10.39 4.78
C ASP A 92 11.82 -9.33 3.65
N ILE A 93 12.04 -8.06 4.02
CA ILE A 93 12.23 -6.94 3.09
C ILE A 93 13.64 -6.38 3.26
N GLU A 94 14.36 -6.27 2.15
CA GLU A 94 15.71 -5.70 2.09
C GLU A 94 15.67 -4.17 1.92
N LYS A 95 14.72 -3.67 1.11
CA LYS A 95 14.59 -2.25 0.82
C LYS A 95 13.18 -1.89 0.41
N ILE A 96 12.77 -0.68 0.80
CA ILE A 96 11.53 -0.05 0.35
C ILE A 96 11.87 1.27 -0.30
N THR A 97 11.23 1.55 -1.42
CA THR A 97 11.28 2.85 -2.06
C THR A 97 9.88 3.32 -2.35
N GLU A 98 9.52 4.47 -1.77
CA GLU A 98 8.26 5.13 -2.01
C GLU A 98 8.53 6.40 -2.82
N THR A 99 7.81 6.58 -3.92
CA THR A 99 7.91 7.78 -4.74
C THR A 99 6.63 8.58 -4.57
N LYS A 100 6.78 9.88 -4.33
CA LYS A 100 5.70 10.83 -4.21
C LYS A 100 5.67 11.80 -5.38
N LYS A 101 4.54 12.48 -5.54
CA LYS A 101 4.37 13.57 -6.50
C LYS A 101 3.49 14.63 -5.86
N ASP A 102 3.79 15.90 -6.14
CA ASP A 102 2.86 16.98 -5.83
C ASP A 102 1.72 16.98 -6.85
N GLN A 103 0.50 16.93 -6.34
CA GLN A 103 -0.71 17.08 -7.14
C GLN A 103 -1.62 18.09 -6.44
N ASN A 104 -1.69 19.30 -7.01
CA ASN A 104 -2.47 20.42 -6.49
C ASN A 104 -2.09 20.81 -5.04
N GLY A 105 -0.80 20.81 -4.72
CA GLY A 105 -0.30 21.18 -3.38
C GLY A 105 -0.42 20.07 -2.33
N LEU A 106 -0.74 18.84 -2.75
CA LEU A 106 -0.78 17.66 -1.90
C LEU A 106 0.25 16.63 -2.38
N GLU A 107 1.11 16.16 -1.47
CA GLU A 107 1.99 15.04 -1.74
C GLU A 107 1.20 13.73 -1.74
N ILE A 108 1.18 13.04 -2.89
CA ILE A 108 0.58 11.71 -3.02
C ILE A 108 1.63 10.67 -3.39
N TYR A 109 1.44 9.43 -2.95
CA TYR A 109 2.27 8.31 -3.38
C TYR A 109 1.88 7.90 -4.80
N VAL A 110 2.88 7.74 -5.67
CA VAL A 110 2.71 7.29 -7.06
C VAL A 110 3.38 5.94 -7.32
N GLU A 111 4.35 5.55 -6.49
CA GLU A 111 4.99 4.23 -6.56
C GLU A 111 5.34 3.71 -5.17
N ARG A 112 5.13 2.42 -4.96
CA ARG A 112 5.70 1.66 -3.84
C ARG A 112 6.46 0.46 -4.36
N PHE A 113 7.74 0.42 -4.07
CA PHE A 113 8.64 -0.65 -4.47
C PHE A 113 9.20 -1.37 -3.24
N PHE A 114 9.12 -2.69 -3.27
CA PHE A 114 9.59 -3.59 -2.23
C PHE A 114 10.62 -4.53 -2.85
N GLU A 115 11.80 -4.58 -2.27
CA GLU A 115 12.84 -5.57 -2.58
C GLU A 115 12.91 -6.58 -1.43
N PHE A 116 12.81 -7.86 -1.76
CA PHE A 116 12.74 -8.94 -0.78
C PHE A 116 14.11 -9.56 -0.51
N THR A 117 14.30 -10.03 0.72
CA THR A 117 15.50 -10.80 1.08
C THR A 117 15.50 -12.18 0.43
N GLY A 118 14.32 -12.76 0.26
CA GLY A 118 14.08 -14.08 -0.33
C GLY A 118 13.52 -14.03 -1.75
N THR A 119 13.32 -15.22 -2.31
CA THR A 119 12.62 -15.40 -3.58
C THR A 119 11.17 -15.80 -3.34
N HIS A 120 10.24 -15.18 -4.07
CA HIS A 120 8.81 -15.37 -3.92
C HIS A 120 8.12 -15.51 -5.30
N ASN A 121 7.04 -16.29 -5.37
CA ASN A 121 6.16 -16.31 -6.53
C ASN A 121 4.78 -15.77 -6.14
N PHE A 122 4.58 -14.46 -6.37
CA PHE A 122 3.35 -13.76 -6.03
C PHE A 122 2.34 -13.66 -7.17
N THR A 123 2.62 -14.27 -8.32
CA THR A 123 1.77 -14.18 -9.52
C THR A 123 0.32 -14.59 -9.22
N ASN A 124 0.13 -15.79 -8.66
CA ASN A 124 -1.20 -16.32 -8.35
C ASN A 124 -1.91 -15.48 -7.27
N MET A 125 -1.16 -14.89 -6.35
CA MET A 125 -1.72 -14.01 -5.33
C MET A 125 -2.30 -12.75 -5.98
N VAL A 126 -1.56 -12.10 -6.88
CA VAL A 126 -2.01 -10.87 -7.54
C VAL A 126 -3.26 -11.13 -8.38
N GLU A 127 -3.26 -12.21 -9.18
CA GLU A 127 -4.42 -12.59 -9.99
C GLU A 127 -5.69 -12.82 -9.16
N LYS A 128 -5.57 -13.55 -8.04
CA LYS A 128 -6.70 -13.78 -7.13
C LYS A 128 -7.19 -12.49 -6.49
N THR A 129 -6.27 -11.60 -6.13
CA THR A 129 -6.60 -10.35 -5.43
C THR A 129 -7.26 -9.32 -6.34
N LEU A 130 -6.87 -9.29 -7.62
CA LEU A 130 -7.47 -8.47 -8.67
C LEU A 130 -8.79 -9.05 -9.21
N LYS A 131 -9.28 -10.18 -8.69
CA LYS A 131 -10.57 -10.75 -9.12
C LYS A 131 -11.68 -9.68 -9.03
N GLY A 132 -12.41 -9.54 -10.14
CA GLY A 132 -13.45 -8.50 -10.31
C GLY A 132 -12.96 -7.23 -11.01
N LYS A 133 -11.65 -7.10 -11.28
CA LYS A 133 -11.08 -6.05 -12.14
C LYS A 133 -10.74 -6.59 -13.51
N VAL A 134 -10.81 -5.71 -14.51
CA VAL A 134 -10.27 -5.97 -15.85
C VAL A 134 -8.79 -5.62 -15.83
N PHE A 135 -7.94 -6.60 -16.12
CA PHE A 135 -6.50 -6.40 -16.19
C PHE A 135 -5.87 -7.22 -17.31
N THR A 136 -4.71 -6.78 -17.77
CA THR A 136 -3.85 -7.55 -18.68
C THR A 136 -2.61 -8.01 -17.94
N LYS A 137 -2.11 -9.20 -18.32
CA LYS A 137 -0.87 -9.78 -17.78
C LYS A 137 0.12 -9.96 -18.92
N SER A 138 1.31 -9.37 -18.81
CA SER A 138 2.41 -9.55 -19.75
C SER A 138 3.67 -10.03 -19.04
N LEU A 139 4.54 -10.69 -19.81
CA LEU A 139 5.88 -11.07 -19.37
C LEU A 139 6.89 -10.25 -20.18
N GLU A 140 7.70 -9.45 -19.48
CA GLU A 140 8.75 -8.62 -20.07
C GLU A 140 10.09 -9.02 -19.45
N GLY A 141 10.84 -9.86 -20.15
CA GLY A 141 12.05 -10.48 -19.60
C GLY A 141 11.73 -11.36 -18.39
N SER A 142 12.32 -11.05 -17.23
CA SER A 142 12.08 -11.75 -15.96
C SER A 142 10.96 -11.13 -15.10
N LYS A 143 10.26 -10.11 -15.63
CA LYS A 143 9.24 -9.35 -14.92
C LYS A 143 7.85 -9.71 -15.41
N THR A 144 6.95 -10.05 -14.49
CA THR A 144 5.52 -10.16 -14.78
C THR A 144 4.84 -8.82 -14.48
N ILE A 145 4.09 -8.28 -15.42
CA ILE A 145 3.41 -6.99 -15.27
C ILE A 145 1.91 -7.20 -15.39
N PHE A 146 1.16 -6.67 -14.42
CA PHE A 146 -0.29 -6.59 -14.44
C PHE A 146 -0.68 -5.13 -14.64
N LYS A 147 -1.35 -4.80 -15.76
CA LYS A 147 -1.94 -3.47 -15.96
C LYS A 147 -3.43 -3.53 -15.67
N VAL A 148 -3.92 -2.66 -14.79
CA VAL A 148 -5.30 -2.70 -14.31
C VAL A 148 -6.07 -1.53 -14.90
N ASN A 149 -7.19 -1.82 -15.55
CA ASN A 149 -8.04 -0.80 -16.15
C ASN A 149 -8.99 -0.21 -15.10
N ASP A 150 -9.32 1.08 -15.23
CA ASP A 150 -10.30 1.80 -14.40
C ASP A 150 -10.09 1.58 -12.89
N SER A 151 -8.84 1.67 -12.46
CA SER A 151 -8.43 1.44 -11.07
C SER A 151 -7.45 2.52 -10.60
N PRO A 152 -7.46 2.86 -9.29
CA PRO A 152 -6.35 3.60 -8.67
C PRO A 152 -5.00 2.87 -8.75
N ILE A 153 -5.00 1.58 -9.10
CA ILE A 153 -3.79 0.85 -9.49
C ILE A 153 -3.58 1.06 -10.99
N ASP A 154 -2.44 1.62 -11.39
CA ASP A 154 -2.01 1.63 -12.80
C ASP A 154 -1.46 0.24 -13.17
N SER A 155 -0.47 -0.21 -12.40
CA SER A 155 0.16 -1.50 -12.65
C SER A 155 0.82 -2.11 -11.42
N ILE A 156 0.96 -3.43 -11.45
CA ILE A 156 1.72 -4.22 -10.48
C ILE A 156 2.82 -4.94 -11.25
N GLU A 157 4.07 -4.73 -10.85
CA GLU A 157 5.23 -5.41 -11.43
C GLU A 157 5.83 -6.38 -10.42
N LEU A 158 6.03 -7.63 -10.83
CA LEU A 158 6.61 -8.68 -10.02
C LEU A 158 7.91 -9.19 -10.66
N THR A 159 8.90 -9.41 -9.80
CA THR A 159 10.00 -10.33 -10.07
C THR A 159 10.07 -11.33 -8.91
N PRO A 160 10.89 -12.40 -9.01
CA PRO A 160 11.08 -13.30 -7.88
C PRO A 160 11.59 -12.58 -6.61
N LYS A 161 12.22 -11.41 -6.73
CA LYS A 161 12.79 -10.66 -5.60
C LYS A 161 12.15 -9.29 -5.34
N SER A 162 11.09 -8.93 -6.07
CA SER A 162 10.51 -7.61 -5.91
C SER A 162 9.04 -7.52 -6.23
N PHE A 163 8.38 -6.57 -5.58
CA PHE A 163 7.02 -6.14 -5.87
C PHE A 163 7.02 -4.63 -6.09
N LYS A 164 6.38 -4.16 -7.15
CA LYS A 164 6.13 -2.75 -7.39
C LYS A 164 4.65 -2.52 -7.60
N LEU A 165 4.08 -1.58 -6.85
CA LEU A 165 2.76 -1.03 -7.12
C LEU A 165 2.92 0.39 -7.69
N LYS A 166 2.39 0.61 -8.90
CA LYS A 166 2.25 1.93 -9.49
C LYS A 166 0.81 2.39 -9.31
N ILE A 167 0.66 3.60 -8.78
CA ILE A 167 -0.63 4.21 -8.49
C ILE A 167 -0.99 5.12 -9.65
N ASN A 168 -2.24 5.05 -10.11
CA ASN A 168 -2.76 5.89 -11.17
C ASN A 168 -3.15 7.27 -10.59
N ASP A 169 -2.26 8.26 -10.78
CA ASP A 169 -2.43 9.61 -10.26
C ASP A 169 -3.57 10.40 -10.93
N GLN A 170 -4.02 9.99 -12.10
CA GLN A 170 -5.16 10.60 -12.80
C GLN A 170 -6.50 10.22 -12.18
N ILE A 171 -6.57 9.03 -11.57
CA ILE A 171 -7.79 8.52 -10.91
C ILE A 171 -7.73 8.75 -9.40
N TYR A 172 -6.55 9.03 -8.84
CA TYR A 172 -6.35 9.12 -7.41
C TYR A 172 -7.19 10.23 -6.76
N LYS A 173 -7.98 9.86 -5.75
CA LYS A 173 -8.80 10.79 -4.96
C LYS A 173 -8.23 10.93 -3.56
N TYR A 174 -7.74 12.13 -3.24
CA TYR A 174 -7.29 12.43 -1.89
C TYR A 174 -8.46 12.41 -0.89
N LYS A 175 -8.23 11.90 0.31
CA LYS A 175 -9.22 11.85 1.41
C LYS A 175 -8.65 12.56 2.64
N TYR A 176 -9.39 13.53 3.17
CA TYR A 176 -8.99 14.44 4.27
C TYR A 176 -9.14 13.84 5.65
#